data_AF-X1MY99-F1
#
_entry.id   AF-X1MY99-F1
#
_cell.length_a   1.000
_cell.length_b   1.000
_cell.length_c   1.000
_cell.angle_alpha   90.00
_cell.angle_beta   90.00
_cell.angle_gamma   90.00
#
_symmetry.space_group_name_H-M   'P 1'
#
loop_
_entity.id
_entity.type
_entity.pdbx_description
1 polymer ?
#
loop_
_entity_poly.entity_id
_entity_poly.type
_entity_poly.pdbx_seq_one_letter_code
_entity_poly.pdbx_strand_id
1 'polypeptide(L)'
;MTNKKINKKDIGKLLGQWSQQFAVFVPSIENGVATMSEWDGKDTSFLDWYRNTVIPPKASFLPPMEEMFSFQKDRKGYHIELPPLNEHKQLIFGIRPCDAKALAILDMTFKDLYQD
;
A
#
# COMPACT_ATOMS: atom_id res chain seq x y z
N MET A 1 6.60 26.02 -7.99
CA MET A 1 5.60 24.93 -7.99
C MET A 1 4.23 25.55 -7.82
N THR A 2 3.29 25.25 -8.70
CA THR A 2 1.91 25.76 -8.60
C THR A 2 1.16 24.97 -7.55
N ASN A 3 0.73 25.62 -6.45
CA ASN A 3 -0.06 24.95 -5.43
C ASN A 3 -1.43 24.57 -5.99
N LYS A 4 -1.67 23.27 -6.17
CA LYS A 4 -2.99 22.73 -6.48
C LYS A 4 -3.73 22.47 -5.17
N LYS A 5 -4.99 22.92 -5.09
CA LYS A 5 -5.87 22.71 -3.94
C LYS A 5 -7.07 21.88 -4.37
N ILE A 6 -7.57 21.03 -3.49
CA ILE A 6 -8.78 20.23 -3.70
C ILE A 6 -9.67 20.39 -2.46
N ASN A 7 -10.99 20.37 -2.65
CA ASN A 7 -11.92 20.37 -1.53
C ASN A 7 -11.86 19.00 -0.82
N LYS A 8 -11.95 18.99 0.51
CA LYS A 8 -11.99 17.75 1.31
C LYS A 8 -13.08 16.78 0.83
N LYS A 9 -14.23 17.32 0.41
CA LYS A 9 -15.37 16.53 -0.10
C LYS A 9 -15.07 15.80 -1.42
N ASP A 10 -14.10 16.30 -2.19
CA ASP A 10 -13.74 15.73 -3.50
C ASP A 10 -12.66 14.65 -3.40
N ILE A 11 -12.08 14.41 -2.21
CA ILE A 11 -11.03 13.40 -2.02
C ILE A 11 -11.50 12.00 -2.40
N GLY A 12 -12.71 11.59 -1.99
CA GLY A 12 -13.23 10.27 -2.36
C GLY A 12 -13.33 10.09 -3.88
N LYS A 13 -13.74 11.14 -4.61
CA LYS A 13 -13.77 11.12 -6.07
C LYS A 13 -12.37 10.98 -6.67
N LEU A 14 -11.39 11.70 -6.12
CA LEU A 14 -10.00 11.63 -6.59
C LEU A 14 -9.39 10.23 -6.35
N LEU A 15 -9.57 9.67 -5.15
CA LEU A 15 -9.11 8.33 -4.84
C LEU A 15 -9.77 7.29 -5.76
N GLY A 16 -11.06 7.46 -6.07
CA GLY A 16 -11.77 6.62 -7.03
C GLY A 16 -11.25 6.72 -8.47
N GLN A 17 -10.67 7.84 -8.87
CA GLN A 17 -9.99 7.96 -10.16
C GLN A 17 -8.63 7.24 -10.13
N TRP A 18 -7.89 7.36 -9.03
CA TRP A 18 -6.60 6.69 -8.89
C TRP A 18 -6.74 5.18 -8.72
N SER A 19 -7.79 4.68 -8.08
CA SER A 19 -8.00 3.24 -7.92
C SER A 19 -8.20 2.48 -9.23
N GLN A 20 -8.46 3.18 -10.35
CA GLN A 20 -8.52 2.58 -11.68
C GLN A 20 -7.16 2.13 -12.22
N GLN A 21 -6.07 2.72 -11.71
CA GLN A 21 -4.70 2.48 -12.19
C GLN A 21 -3.76 2.03 -11.08
N PHE A 22 -4.11 2.32 -9.82
CA PHE A 22 -3.27 2.07 -8.66
C PHE A 22 -4.02 1.27 -7.61
N ALA A 23 -3.31 0.38 -6.92
CA ALA A 23 -3.74 -0.11 -5.61
C ALA A 23 -3.56 1.03 -4.60
N VAL A 24 -4.67 1.63 -4.16
CA VAL A 24 -4.66 2.82 -3.31
C VAL A 24 -4.69 2.40 -1.85
N PHE A 25 -3.66 2.74 -1.09
CA PHE A 25 -3.58 2.52 0.35
C PHE A 25 -3.85 3.83 1.10
N VAL A 26 -4.70 3.76 2.11
CA VAL A 26 -5.09 4.88 2.97
C VAL A 26 -4.92 4.52 4.43
N PRO A 27 -4.92 5.50 5.35
CA PRO A 27 -5.02 5.19 6.76
C PRO A 27 -6.38 4.57 7.07
N SER A 28 -6.35 3.40 7.69
CA SER A 28 -7.52 2.59 8.03
C SER A 28 -7.42 2.13 9.48
N ILE A 29 -8.53 1.66 10.04
CA ILE A 29 -8.55 1.02 11.35
C ILE A 29 -8.86 -0.46 11.15
N GLU A 30 -7.91 -1.32 11.51
CA GLU A 30 -8.09 -2.76 11.51
C GLU A 30 -7.92 -3.27 12.94
N ASN A 31 -8.91 -4.02 13.45
CA ASN A 31 -8.90 -4.53 14.83
C ASN A 31 -8.62 -3.45 15.90
N GLY A 32 -9.09 -2.21 15.67
CA GLY A 32 -8.88 -1.08 16.57
C GLY A 32 -7.50 -0.42 16.47
N VAL A 33 -6.65 -0.86 15.55
CA VAL A 33 -5.29 -0.32 15.33
C VAL A 33 -5.26 0.48 14.04
N ALA A 34 -4.72 1.69 14.10
CA ALA A 34 -4.50 2.51 12.92
C ALA A 34 -3.35 1.92 12.08
N THR A 35 -3.65 1.54 10.84
CA THR A 35 -2.74 0.91 9.88
C THR A 35 -2.90 1.55 8.49
N MET A 36 -2.05 1.18 7.54
CA MET A 36 -2.22 1.54 6.13
C MET A 36 -2.71 0.33 5.36
N SER A 37 -3.92 0.41 4.83
CA SER A 37 -4.58 -0.71 4.14
C SER A 37 -5.16 -0.25 2.82
N GLU A 38 -5.41 -1.20 1.93
CA GLU A 38 -6.06 -0.92 0.65
C GLU A 38 -7.44 -0.28 0.88
N TRP A 39 -7.71 0.75 0.10
CA TRP A 39 -8.92 1.55 0.23
C TRP A 39 -10.13 0.77 -0.28
N ASP A 40 -11.19 0.73 0.53
CA ASP A 40 -12.45 0.02 0.23
C ASP A 40 -13.29 0.69 -0.87
N GLY A 41 -12.82 1.80 -1.43
CA GLY A 41 -13.50 2.59 -2.46
C GLY A 41 -14.54 3.58 -1.92
N LYS A 42 -14.73 3.68 -0.60
CA LYS A 42 -15.82 4.46 0.01
C LYS A 42 -15.39 5.27 1.22
N ASP A 43 -14.70 4.67 2.19
CA ASP A 43 -14.40 5.31 3.46
C ASP A 43 -13.34 6.40 3.31
N THR A 44 -13.70 7.63 3.66
CA THR A 44 -12.76 8.76 3.76
C THR A 44 -12.75 9.39 5.15
N SER A 45 -13.30 8.70 6.15
CA SER A 45 -13.38 9.19 7.54
C SER A 45 -12.00 9.46 8.14
N PHE A 46 -10.96 8.78 7.63
CA PHE A 46 -9.57 9.01 8.02
C PHE A 46 -9.13 10.46 7.85
N LEU A 47 -9.76 11.24 6.99
CA LEU A 47 -9.48 12.66 6.85
C LEU A 47 -9.83 13.48 8.12
N ASP A 48 -10.59 12.93 9.06
CA ASP A 48 -11.01 13.59 10.31
C ASP A 48 -10.28 13.05 11.54
N TRP A 49 -10.08 11.74 11.64
CA TRP A 49 -9.50 11.12 12.83
C TRP A 49 -7.99 10.83 12.69
N TYR A 50 -7.48 10.72 11.46
CA TYR A 50 -6.12 10.22 11.26
C TYR A 50 -5.08 11.22 11.75
N ARG A 51 -4.32 10.77 12.74
CA ARG A 51 -3.10 11.45 13.17
C ARG A 51 -1.89 10.59 12.86
N ASN A 52 -1.83 9.36 13.36
CA ASN A 52 -0.70 8.43 13.20
C ASN A 52 -1.19 7.00 12.93
N THR A 53 -0.47 6.25 12.11
CA THR A 53 -0.57 4.78 12.15
C THR A 53 0.33 4.24 13.25
N VAL A 54 -0.09 3.15 13.88
CA VAL A 54 0.76 2.39 14.80
C VAL A 54 1.75 1.54 14.00
N ILE A 55 1.30 1.04 12.85
CA ILE A 55 2.11 0.23 11.93
C ILE A 55 2.71 1.17 10.86
N PRO A 56 4.04 1.17 10.66
CA PRO A 56 4.67 2.00 9.63
C PRO A 56 4.23 1.59 8.22
N PRO A 57 4.08 2.54 7.28
CA PRO A 57 3.70 2.27 5.89
C PRO A 57 4.70 1.41 5.13
N LYS A 58 5.91 1.16 5.68
CA LYS A 58 6.89 0.24 5.09
C LYS A 58 6.31 -1.15 4.83
N ALA A 59 5.41 -1.60 5.69
CA ALA A 59 4.85 -2.95 5.60
C ALA A 59 4.01 -3.15 4.32
N SER A 60 3.50 -2.07 3.72
CA SER A 60 2.73 -2.10 2.47
C SER A 60 3.60 -2.25 1.22
N PHE A 61 4.89 -1.89 1.29
CA PHE A 61 5.84 -1.96 0.17
C PHE A 61 6.88 -3.07 0.33
N LEU A 62 7.26 -3.36 1.56
CA LEU A 62 8.26 -4.36 1.94
C LEU A 62 7.63 -5.26 3.00
N PRO A 63 6.74 -6.19 2.58
CA PRO A 63 6.09 -7.09 3.51
C PRO A 63 7.14 -7.93 4.23
N PRO A 64 6.93 -8.27 5.52
CA PRO A 64 7.88 -9.09 6.27
C PRO A 64 7.99 -10.53 5.75
N MET A 65 7.07 -10.96 4.87
CA MET A 65 7.02 -12.25 4.24
C MET A 65 6.55 -12.08 2.79
N GLU A 66 7.26 -12.69 1.85
CA GLU A 66 6.85 -12.79 0.44
C GLU A 66 6.49 -14.24 0.13
N GLU A 67 5.32 -14.45 -0.46
CA GLU A 67 4.94 -15.77 -0.97
C GLU A 67 5.81 -16.10 -2.19
N MET A 68 6.54 -17.23 -2.14
CA MET A 68 7.36 -17.66 -3.28
C MET A 68 6.54 -18.51 -4.27
N PHE A 69 5.75 -19.44 -3.74
CA PHE A 69 4.84 -20.31 -4.46
C PHE A 69 3.87 -20.97 -3.47
N SER A 70 2.70 -21.35 -3.95
CA SER A 70 1.83 -22.29 -3.26
C SER A 70 1.86 -23.65 -3.98
N PHE A 71 1.58 -24.73 -3.25
CA PHE A 71 1.49 -26.06 -3.86
C PHE A 71 0.32 -26.86 -3.31
N GLN A 72 -0.31 -27.64 -4.17
CA GLN A 72 -1.41 -28.52 -3.83
C GLN A 72 -1.12 -29.93 -4.34
N LYS A 73 -1.43 -30.95 -3.54
CA LYS A 73 -1.27 -32.35 -3.93
C LYS A 73 -2.60 -32.92 -4.39
N ASP A 74 -2.63 -33.48 -5.60
CA ASP A 74 -3.79 -34.19 -6.14
C ASP A 74 -3.43 -35.64 -6.53
N ARG A 75 -4.35 -36.33 -7.22
CA ARG A 75 -4.14 -37.72 -7.68
C ARG A 75 -3.09 -37.84 -8.80
N LYS A 76 -2.73 -36.74 -9.45
CA LYS A 76 -1.81 -36.66 -10.59
C LYS A 76 -0.43 -36.14 -10.19
N GLY A 77 -0.27 -35.56 -9.00
CA GLY A 77 1.02 -35.14 -8.45
C GLY A 77 0.92 -33.88 -7.60
N TYR A 78 1.97 -33.06 -7.66
CA TYR A 78 1.99 -31.72 -7.06
C TYR A 78 1.70 -30.68 -8.15
N HIS A 79 0.73 -29.81 -7.90
CA HIS A 79 0.50 -28.59 -8.66
C HIS A 79 1.16 -27.43 -7.92
N ILE A 80 2.00 -26.67 -8.62
CA ILE A 80 2.67 -25.48 -8.07
C ILE A 80 2.04 -24.26 -8.73
N GLU A 81 1.60 -23.31 -7.92
CA GLU A 81 1.08 -22.02 -8.37
C GLU A 81 2.04 -20.93 -7.90
N LEU A 82 2.48 -20.08 -8.83
CA LEU A 82 3.25 -18.89 -8.48
C LEU A 82 2.29 -17.79 -8.01
N PRO A 83 2.72 -16.93 -7.07
CA PRO A 83 1.93 -15.76 -6.70
C PRO A 83 1.62 -14.92 -7.94
N PRO A 84 0.44 -14.29 -8.02
CA PRO A 84 0.13 -13.39 -9.12
C PRO A 84 1.16 -12.26 -9.15
N LEU A 85 1.69 -11.97 -10.35
CA LEU A 85 2.47 -10.75 -10.57
C LEU A 85 1.59 -9.57 -10.18
N ASN A 86 2.04 -8.78 -9.21
CA ASN A 86 1.27 -7.63 -8.74
C ASN A 86 1.41 -6.51 -9.77
N GLU A 87 0.53 -6.51 -10.79
CA GLU A 87 0.60 -5.59 -11.94
C GLU A 87 0.20 -4.15 -11.59
N HIS A 88 -0.50 -3.95 -10.47
CA HIS A 88 -0.99 -2.64 -10.07
C HIS A 88 0.09 -1.85 -9.33
N LYS A 89 0.40 -0.67 -9.88
CA LYS A 89 1.25 0.31 -9.18
C LYS A 89 0.60 0.66 -7.84
N GLN A 90 1.38 0.73 -6.77
CA GLN A 90 0.86 1.10 -5.45
C GLN A 90 0.88 2.62 -5.27
N LEU A 91 -0.17 3.17 -4.65
CA LEU A 91 -0.26 4.57 -4.26
C LEU A 91 -0.62 4.65 -2.77
N ILE A 92 0.20 5.34 -1.98
CA ILE A 92 -0.14 5.65 -0.59
C ILE A 92 -0.65 7.08 -0.49
N PHE A 93 -1.87 7.24 0.03
CA PHE A 93 -2.45 8.53 0.37
C PHE A 93 -2.46 8.72 1.88
N GLY A 94 -2.21 9.95 2.35
CA GLY A 94 -2.22 10.25 3.78
C GLY A 94 -0.97 9.81 4.55
N ILE A 95 0.14 9.47 3.86
CA ILE A 95 1.41 9.20 4.54
C ILE A 95 1.95 10.44 5.25
N ARG A 96 2.52 10.25 6.44
CA ARG A 96 3.16 11.35 7.18
C ARG A 96 4.48 11.74 6.52
N PRO A 97 4.87 13.03 6.57
CA PRO A 97 6.15 13.48 5.99
C PRO A 97 7.38 12.75 6.54
N CYS A 98 7.39 12.39 7.83
CA CYS A 98 8.49 11.64 8.44
C CYS A 98 8.59 10.20 7.89
N ASP A 99 7.44 9.53 7.71
CA ASP A 99 7.39 8.17 7.20
C ASP A 99 7.73 8.13 5.71
N ALA A 100 7.25 9.12 4.94
CA ALA A 100 7.62 9.28 3.53
C ALA A 100 9.13 9.50 3.37
N LYS A 101 9.74 10.32 4.25
CA LYS A 101 11.19 10.51 4.27
C LYS A 101 11.94 9.24 4.65
N ALA A 102 11.45 8.49 5.64
CA ALA A 102 12.04 7.22 6.04
C ALA A 102 12.01 6.20 4.88
N LEU A 103 10.88 6.11 4.16
CA LEU A 103 10.77 5.25 2.97
C LEU A 103 11.72 5.67 1.86
N ALA A 104 11.87 6.97 1.59
CA ALA A 104 12.82 7.45 0.59
C ALA A 104 14.28 7.11 0.94
N ILE A 105 14.63 7.05 2.24
CA ILE A 105 15.95 6.61 2.70
C ILE A 105 16.10 5.09 2.53
N LEU A 106 15.10 4.31 2.92
CA LEU A 106 15.10 2.86 2.75
C LEU A 106 15.23 2.47 1.27
N ASP A 107 14.51 3.16 0.38
CA ASP A 107 14.57 2.94 -1.06
C ASP A 107 16.01 3.06 -1.62
N MET A 108 16.87 3.90 -1.05
CA MET A 108 18.29 3.97 -1.43
C MET A 108 19.03 2.67 -1.12
N THR A 109 18.76 2.04 0.03
CA THR A 109 19.43 0.79 0.42
C THR A 109 18.97 -0.41 -0.42
N PHE A 110 17.76 -0.36 -0.98
CA PHE A 110 17.24 -1.39 -1.89
C PHE A 110 17.57 -1.10 -3.36
N LYS A 111 17.90 0.14 -3.74
CA LYS A 111 18.36 0.48 -5.09
C LYS A 111 19.79 0.01 -5.39
N ASP A 112 20.63 -0.07 -4.36
CA ASP A 112 22.00 -0.57 -4.47
C ASP A 112 22.08 -2.12 -4.50
N LEU A 113 21.00 -2.81 -4.90
CA LEU A 113 20.96 -4.26 -4.98
C LEU A 113 22.02 -4.78 -5.96
N TYR A 114 23.05 -5.39 -5.35
CA TYR A 114 23.80 -6.57 -5.81
C TYR A 114 23.49 -6.99 -7.25
N GLN A 115 24.47 -6.83 -8.13
CA GLN A 115 24.49 -7.58 -9.38
C GLN A 115 24.74 -9.06 -9.04
N ASP A 116 23.79 -9.92 -9.40
CA ASP A 116 24.03 -11.37 -9.56
C ASP A 116 25.09 -11.62 -10.64
#